data_AF-A0A9D8G335-F1
#
_entry.id   AF-A0A9D8G335-F1
#
_cell.length_a   1.000
_cell.length_b   1.000
_cell.length_c   1.000
_cell.angle_alpha   90.00
_cell.angle_beta   90.00
_cell.angle_gamma   90.00
#
_symmetry.space_group_name_H-M   'P 1'
#
loop_
_entity.id
_entity.type
_entity.pdbx_description
1 polymer ?
#
loop_
_entity_poly.entity_id
_entity_poly.type
_entity_poly.pdbx_seq_one_letter_code
_entity_poly.pdbx_strand_id
1 'polypeptide(L)'
;MTVVLASIAAGGDAIIMASDKMLTQQDLTYQYEHDGTKIRALGPYLVGYAGTTVFADDIICRGYDTEKPIREFIKALSGYYIEYQLGLANKIVLKSVGLDLEEFNKNRLNYPPQLQQIIHEGIKEVKVGVQLIVCGYDGDEPRIFQIGQDGVYNTVHSVGYAAIGIGQVHVANFYIIEPVAQTPSRS
;
A
#
# COMPACT_ATOMS: atom_id res chain seq x y z
N MET A 1 -15.02 6.77 -4.18
CA MET A 1 -14.80 6.26 -2.82
C MET A 1 -14.19 4.87 -2.95
N THR A 2 -13.23 4.49 -2.11
CA THR A 2 -12.59 3.16 -2.21
C THR A 2 -12.55 2.50 -0.85
N VAL A 3 -12.87 1.20 -0.82
CA VAL A 3 -12.62 0.32 0.30
C VAL A 3 -12.11 -1.01 -0.22
N VAL A 4 -11.00 -1.46 0.36
CA VAL A 4 -10.53 -2.84 0.22
C VAL A 4 -10.37 -3.38 1.63
N LEU A 5 -10.91 -4.56 1.87
CA LEU A 5 -10.80 -5.26 3.15
C LEU A 5 -10.25 -6.66 2.93
N ALA A 6 -9.52 -7.15 3.92
CA ALA A 6 -9.14 -8.54 4.02
C ALA A 6 -9.40 -9.07 5.43
N SER A 7 -9.77 -10.34 5.55
CA SER A 7 -10.02 -10.98 6.83
C SER A 7 -9.63 -12.46 6.81
N ILE A 8 -9.13 -12.92 7.95
CA ILE A 8 -8.89 -14.34 8.21
C ILE A 8 -10.23 -14.97 8.61
N ALA A 9 -10.58 -16.07 7.95
CA ALA A 9 -11.85 -16.77 8.11
C ALA A 9 -11.64 -18.25 8.40
N ALA A 10 -12.74 -18.96 8.70
CA ALA A 10 -12.77 -20.41 8.87
C ALA A 10 -11.68 -20.96 9.80
N GLY A 11 -11.45 -20.31 10.94
CA GLY A 11 -10.51 -20.84 11.90
C GLY A 11 -9.02 -20.55 11.60
N GLY A 12 -8.73 -19.72 10.60
CA GLY A 12 -7.37 -19.56 10.05
C GLY A 12 -7.16 -20.27 8.72
N ASP A 13 -8.11 -21.12 8.31
CA ASP A 13 -7.96 -21.97 7.12
C ASP A 13 -8.29 -21.23 5.82
N ALA A 14 -8.83 -20.00 5.88
CA ALA A 14 -9.13 -19.18 4.71
C ALA A 14 -8.76 -17.70 4.90
N ILE A 15 -8.39 -17.02 3.81
CA ILE A 15 -8.31 -15.56 3.74
C ILE A 15 -9.29 -15.06 2.68
N ILE A 16 -10.11 -14.09 3.06
CA ILE A 16 -11.08 -13.44 2.17
C ILE A 16 -10.62 -12.01 1.95
N MET A 17 -10.59 -11.57 0.69
CA MET A 17 -10.38 -10.17 0.32
C MET A 17 -11.55 -9.68 -0.53
N ALA A 18 -12.06 -8.50 -0.21
CA ALA A 18 -13.16 -7.86 -0.94
C ALA A 18 -12.85 -6.39 -1.19
N SER A 19 -13.33 -5.87 -2.32
CA SER A 19 -13.20 -4.47 -2.69
C SER A 19 -14.46 -3.96 -3.36
N ASP A 20 -14.72 -2.68 -3.22
CA ASP A 20 -15.71 -2.00 -4.06
C ASP A 20 -15.21 -1.88 -5.51
N LYS A 21 -16.13 -1.63 -6.45
CA LYS A 21 -15.83 -1.45 -7.88
C LYS A 21 -15.82 0.01 -8.34
N MET A 22 -15.98 0.96 -7.42
CA MET A 22 -16.11 2.36 -7.76
C MET A 22 -14.76 2.96 -8.15
N LEU A 23 -14.73 3.65 -9.28
CA LEU A 23 -13.68 4.59 -9.64
C LEU A 23 -14.15 6.00 -9.38
N THR A 24 -13.22 6.89 -9.04
CA THR A 24 -13.51 8.30 -8.81
C THR A 24 -12.52 9.15 -9.57
N GLN A 25 -13.03 9.96 -10.48
CA GLN A 25 -12.22 10.98 -11.14
C GLN A 25 -12.29 12.26 -10.29
N GLN A 26 -11.18 12.60 -9.65
CA GLN A 26 -11.12 13.71 -8.68
C GLN A 26 -11.52 15.04 -9.31
N ASP A 27 -11.12 15.29 -10.56
CA ASP A 27 -11.36 16.57 -11.25
C ASP A 27 -12.84 16.83 -11.59
N LEU A 28 -13.64 15.76 -11.76
CA LEU A 28 -15.02 15.86 -12.23
C LEU A 28 -16.05 15.46 -11.16
N THR A 29 -15.61 15.10 -9.95
CA THR A 29 -16.45 14.49 -8.90
C THR A 29 -17.28 13.29 -9.38
N TYR A 30 -16.92 12.73 -10.54
CA TYR A 30 -17.66 11.69 -11.21
C TYR A 30 -17.28 10.33 -10.64
N GLN A 31 -18.29 9.56 -10.28
CA GLN A 31 -18.15 8.22 -9.73
C GLN A 31 -18.88 7.25 -10.63
N TYR A 32 -18.20 6.18 -11.01
CA TYR A 32 -18.78 5.11 -11.81
C TYR A 32 -18.23 3.77 -11.36
N GLU A 33 -19.01 2.71 -11.55
CA GLU A 33 -18.53 1.35 -11.38
C GLU A 33 -17.82 0.91 -12.64
N HIS A 34 -16.60 0.39 -12.48
CA HIS A 34 -15.90 -0.28 -13.57
C HIS A 34 -15.90 -1.80 -13.35
N ASP A 35 -15.73 -2.55 -14.43
CA ASP A 35 -15.56 -4.01 -14.34
C ASP A 35 -14.19 -4.44 -13.81
N GLY A 36 -13.24 -3.50 -13.71
CA GLY A 36 -11.93 -3.75 -13.14
C GLY A 36 -12.00 -4.19 -11.68
N THR A 37 -10.96 -4.87 -11.24
CA THR A 37 -10.80 -5.30 -9.85
C THR A 37 -9.68 -4.52 -9.18
N LYS A 38 -9.91 -4.09 -7.93
CA LYS A 38 -8.86 -3.52 -7.08
C LYS A 38 -8.03 -4.59 -6.37
N ILE A 39 -8.30 -5.86 -6.66
CA ILE A 39 -7.67 -7.05 -6.09
C ILE A 39 -7.03 -7.86 -7.21
N ARG A 40 -5.79 -8.27 -7.02
CA ARG A 40 -5.05 -9.16 -7.92
C ARG A 40 -4.63 -10.42 -7.20
N ALA A 41 -4.84 -11.56 -7.85
CA ALA A 41 -4.21 -12.81 -7.47
C ALA A 41 -2.83 -12.89 -8.15
N LEU A 42 -1.80 -13.05 -7.35
CA LEU A 42 -0.40 -13.09 -7.73
C LEU A 42 0.17 -14.41 -7.19
N GLY A 43 -0.06 -15.49 -7.93
CA GLY A 43 0.26 -16.85 -7.47
C GLY A 43 -0.47 -17.18 -6.15
N PRO A 44 0.25 -17.49 -5.06
CA PRO A 44 -0.35 -17.78 -3.76
C PRO A 44 -0.79 -16.53 -2.97
N TYR A 45 -0.59 -15.32 -3.52
CA TYR A 45 -0.85 -14.06 -2.82
C TYR A 45 -2.05 -13.32 -3.39
N LEU A 46 -2.80 -12.64 -2.52
CA LEU A 46 -3.81 -11.66 -2.90
C LEU A 46 -3.29 -10.27 -2.58
N VAL A 47 -3.34 -9.36 -3.55
CA VAL A 47 -2.93 -7.97 -3.39
C VAL A 47 -4.08 -7.05 -3.74
N GLY A 48 -4.55 -6.30 -2.76
CA GLY A 48 -5.58 -5.28 -2.91
C GLY A 48 -4.99 -3.88 -2.80
N TYR A 49 -5.52 -2.91 -3.56
CA TYR A 49 -5.02 -1.54 -3.53
C TYR A 49 -6.12 -0.48 -3.40
N ALA A 50 -5.76 0.65 -2.80
CA ALA A 50 -6.59 1.85 -2.77
C ALA A 50 -5.73 3.06 -3.18
N GLY A 51 -6.30 3.95 -4.02
CA GLY A 51 -5.59 5.11 -4.53
C GLY A 51 -5.46 5.12 -6.06
N THR A 52 -4.38 5.71 -6.55
CA THR A 52 -4.13 5.86 -8.00
C THR A 52 -3.84 4.51 -8.66
N THR A 53 -4.76 4.02 -9.50
CA THR A 53 -4.66 2.71 -10.18
C THR A 53 -3.35 2.53 -10.95
N VAL A 54 -2.92 3.55 -11.70
CA VAL A 54 -1.69 3.48 -12.52
C VAL A 54 -0.45 3.28 -11.65
N PHE A 55 -0.39 3.95 -10.50
CA PHE A 55 0.76 3.83 -9.60
C PHE A 55 0.73 2.51 -8.83
N ALA A 56 -0.46 2.06 -8.40
CA ALA A 56 -0.62 0.77 -7.79
C ALA A 56 -0.19 -0.36 -8.75
N ASP A 57 -0.58 -0.28 -10.02
CA ASP A 57 -0.20 -1.24 -11.05
C ASP A 57 1.32 -1.30 -11.25
N ASP A 58 1.99 -0.15 -11.42
CA ASP A 58 3.46 -0.13 -11.61
C ASP A 58 4.21 -0.69 -10.39
N ILE A 59 3.77 -0.35 -9.17
CA ILE A 59 4.36 -0.86 -7.93
C ILE A 59 4.17 -2.37 -7.81
N ILE A 60 2.95 -2.87 -8.04
CA ILE A 60 2.61 -4.29 -7.91
C ILE A 60 3.36 -5.11 -8.97
N CYS A 61 3.37 -4.67 -10.22
CA CYS A 61 3.99 -5.39 -11.32
C CYS A 61 5.53 -5.44 -11.20
N ARG A 62 6.17 -4.38 -10.71
CA ARG A 62 7.64 -4.38 -10.50
C ARG A 62 8.06 -5.11 -9.24
N GLY A 63 7.24 -5.06 -8.19
CA GLY A 63 7.47 -5.81 -6.96
C GLY A 63 7.08 -7.28 -7.02
N TYR A 64 6.53 -7.73 -8.15
CA TYR A 64 6.06 -9.09 -8.34
C TYR A 64 7.21 -10.10 -8.36
N ASP A 65 7.25 -10.97 -7.35
CA ASP A 65 8.12 -12.14 -7.29
C ASP A 65 7.44 -13.20 -6.42
N THR A 66 6.69 -14.11 -7.06
CA THR A 66 5.90 -15.13 -6.36
C THR A 66 6.69 -16.37 -5.96
N GLU A 67 7.96 -16.46 -6.36
CA GLU A 67 8.83 -17.56 -5.94
C GLU A 67 9.33 -17.34 -4.50
N LYS A 68 9.29 -16.09 -4.03
CA LYS A 68 9.69 -15.71 -2.68
C LYS A 68 8.60 -15.96 -1.66
N PRO A 69 8.94 -16.41 -0.44
CA PRO A 69 8.01 -16.45 0.69
C PRO A 69 7.36 -15.08 0.95
N ILE A 70 6.15 -15.06 1.51
CA ILE A 70 5.34 -13.83 1.64
C ILE A 70 6.07 -12.69 2.39
N ARG A 71 6.93 -13.02 3.36
CA ARG A 71 7.73 -12.03 4.10
C ARG A 71 8.80 -11.36 3.25
N GLU A 72 9.40 -12.11 2.32
CA GLU A 72 10.37 -11.56 1.39
C GLU A 72 9.67 -10.81 0.26
N PHE A 73 8.53 -11.33 -0.21
CA PHE A 73 7.67 -10.65 -1.18
C PHE A 73 7.22 -9.28 -0.65
N ILE A 74 6.69 -9.18 0.57
CA ILE A 74 6.24 -7.89 1.13
C ILE A 74 7.40 -6.91 1.31
N LYS A 75 8.57 -7.40 1.72
CA LYS A 75 9.78 -6.59 1.87
C LYS A 75 10.24 -6.03 0.51
N ALA A 76 10.24 -6.87 -0.53
CA ALA A 76 10.56 -6.44 -1.89
C ALA A 76 9.55 -5.41 -2.40
N LEU A 77 8.25 -5.68 -2.26
CA LEU A 77 7.18 -4.79 -2.69
C LEU A 77 7.23 -3.42 -1.99
N SER A 78 7.50 -3.41 -0.67
CA SER A 78 7.73 -2.18 0.10
C SER A 78 8.97 -1.43 -0.38
N GLY A 79 10.07 -2.13 -0.67
CA GLY A 79 11.28 -1.54 -1.27
C GLY A 79 10.98 -0.83 -2.58
N TYR A 80 10.28 -1.49 -3.51
CA TYR A 80 9.87 -0.88 -4.77
C TYR A 80 8.92 0.30 -4.61
N TYR A 81 8.00 0.24 -3.65
CA TYR A 81 7.13 1.37 -3.33
C TYR A 81 7.98 2.60 -2.94
N ILE A 82 8.95 2.41 -2.03
CA ILE A 82 9.81 3.49 -1.54
C ILE A 82 10.67 4.05 -2.69
N GLU A 83 11.24 3.17 -3.52
CA GLU A 83 11.98 3.58 -4.73
C GLU A 83 11.11 4.39 -5.69
N TYR A 84 9.86 3.97 -5.91
CA TYR A 84 8.89 4.68 -6.74
C TYR A 84 8.58 6.07 -6.17
N GLN A 85 8.37 6.18 -4.85
CA GLN A 85 8.14 7.44 -4.16
C GLN A 85 9.34 8.39 -4.27
N LEU A 86 10.56 7.88 -4.09
CA LEU A 86 11.79 8.66 -4.26
C LEU A 86 11.98 9.11 -5.72
N GLY A 87 11.64 8.25 -6.69
CA GLY A 87 11.65 8.59 -8.11
C GLY A 87 10.67 9.71 -8.46
N LEU A 88 9.48 9.71 -7.87
CA LEU A 88 8.52 10.82 -7.98
C LEU A 88 9.05 12.10 -7.34
N ALA A 89 9.58 12.00 -6.11
CA ALA A 89 10.15 13.15 -5.41
C ALA A 89 11.29 13.79 -6.20
N ASN A 90 12.17 12.98 -6.79
CA ASN A 90 13.23 13.45 -7.68
C ASN A 90 12.66 14.19 -8.90
N LYS A 91 11.61 13.67 -9.54
CA LYS A 91 11.00 14.31 -10.72
C LYS A 91 10.26 15.61 -10.40
N ILE A 92 9.55 15.67 -9.28
CA ILE A 92 8.66 16.78 -8.95
C ILE A 92 9.43 17.92 -8.25
N VAL A 93 10.33 17.57 -7.32
CA VAL A 93 10.98 18.53 -6.41
C VAL A 93 12.38 18.91 -6.90
N LEU A 94 13.22 17.92 -7.24
CA LEU A 94 14.63 18.18 -7.54
C LEU A 94 14.82 18.63 -8.99
N LYS A 95 14.20 17.91 -9.94
CA LYS A 95 14.32 18.27 -11.37
C LYS A 95 13.70 19.61 -11.71
N SER A 96 12.70 20.07 -10.94
CA SER A 96 12.10 21.40 -11.15
C SER A 96 13.06 22.55 -10.80
N VAL A 97 14.10 22.29 -10.00
CA VAL A 97 15.18 23.23 -9.67
C VAL A 97 16.52 22.87 -10.33
N GLY A 98 16.50 21.97 -11.32
CA GLY A 98 17.69 21.57 -12.08
C GLY A 98 18.66 20.67 -11.31
N LEU A 99 18.19 20.00 -10.25
CA LEU A 99 18.98 19.08 -9.44
C LEU A 99 18.54 17.62 -9.67
N ASP A 100 19.42 16.70 -9.33
CA ASP A 100 19.09 15.29 -9.12
C ASP A 100 19.32 14.85 -7.67
N LEU A 101 18.68 13.75 -7.26
CA LEU A 101 18.75 13.25 -5.89
C LEU A 101 20.16 12.84 -5.48
N GLU A 102 20.95 12.28 -6.38
CA GLU A 102 22.33 11.87 -6.07
C GLU A 102 23.24 13.08 -5.88
N GLU A 103 23.15 14.05 -6.78
CA GLU A 103 23.88 15.31 -6.73
C GLU A 103 23.52 16.09 -5.47
N PHE A 104 22.22 16.21 -5.17
CA PHE A 104 21.75 16.89 -3.98
C PHE A 104 22.32 16.25 -2.71
N ASN A 105 22.31 14.91 -2.63
CA ASN A 105 22.84 14.20 -1.47
C ASN A 105 24.37 14.33 -1.35
N LYS A 106 25.11 14.26 -2.46
CA LYS A 106 26.58 14.42 -2.48
C LYS A 106 27.01 15.82 -2.07
N ASN A 107 26.27 16.85 -2.50
CA ASN A 107 26.61 18.24 -2.29
C ASN A 107 25.77 18.92 -1.21
N ARG A 108 25.03 18.15 -0.39
CA ARG A 108 24.02 18.68 0.54
C ARG A 108 24.54 19.82 1.40
N LEU A 109 25.73 19.67 1.96
CA LEU A 109 26.37 20.66 2.85
C LEU A 109 26.79 21.96 2.13
N ASN A 110 26.89 21.94 0.80
CA ASN A 110 27.29 23.09 -0.01
C ASN A 110 26.11 23.98 -0.40
N TYR A 111 24.86 23.50 -0.23
CA TYR A 111 23.67 24.30 -0.53
C TYR A 111 23.27 25.20 0.65
N PRO A 112 22.66 26.38 0.40
CA PRO A 112 22.11 27.21 1.46
C PRO A 112 21.10 26.43 2.33
N PRO A 113 21.09 26.62 3.66
CA PRO A 113 20.17 25.91 4.56
C PRO A 113 18.69 26.03 4.16
N GLN A 114 18.30 27.19 3.63
CA GLN A 114 16.93 27.44 3.16
C GLN A 114 16.56 26.52 1.98
N LEU A 115 17.48 26.33 1.02
CA LEU A 115 17.26 25.43 -0.10
C LEU A 115 17.19 23.98 0.36
N GLN A 116 18.05 23.58 1.31
CA GLN A 116 18.01 22.24 1.90
C GLN A 116 16.67 21.97 2.59
N GLN A 117 16.13 22.96 3.32
CA GLN A 117 14.84 22.86 3.99
C GLN A 117 13.69 22.72 3.00
N ILE A 118 13.63 23.57 1.98
CA ILE A 118 12.59 23.54 0.93
C ILE A 118 12.57 22.19 0.22
N ILE A 119 13.75 21.68 -0.18
CA ILE A 119 13.85 20.37 -0.84
C ILE A 119 13.41 19.26 0.10
N HIS A 120 13.83 19.29 1.37
CA HIS A 120 13.47 18.27 2.35
C HIS A 120 11.96 18.25 2.65
N GLU A 121 11.34 19.42 2.76
CA GLU A 121 9.89 19.56 2.93
C GLU A 121 9.16 19.07 1.68
N GLY A 122 9.60 19.48 0.48
CA GLY A 122 9.02 19.01 -0.78
C GLY A 122 9.08 17.50 -0.93
N ILE A 123 10.22 16.86 -0.61
CA ILE A 123 10.35 15.39 -0.66
C ILE A 123 9.38 14.72 0.31
N LYS A 124 9.19 15.25 1.52
CA LYS A 124 8.27 14.70 2.53
C LYS A 124 6.80 14.79 2.10
N GLU A 125 6.45 15.84 1.37
CA GLU A 125 5.11 16.09 0.86
C GLU A 125 4.74 15.20 -0.32
N VAL A 126 5.72 14.69 -1.08
CA VAL A 126 5.44 13.74 -2.16
C VAL A 126 4.89 12.44 -1.61
N LYS A 127 3.61 12.20 -1.89
CA LYS A 127 2.92 10.93 -1.65
C LYS A 127 2.60 10.27 -2.97
N VAL A 128 2.82 8.97 -3.07
CA VAL A 128 2.31 8.17 -4.20
C VAL A 128 0.79 8.15 -4.18
N GLY A 129 0.18 8.24 -2.98
CA GLY A 129 -1.28 8.18 -2.84
C GLY A 129 -1.83 6.78 -3.10
N VAL A 130 -1.06 5.74 -2.77
CA VAL A 130 -1.47 4.33 -2.87
C VAL A 130 -1.34 3.69 -1.49
N GLN A 131 -2.27 2.81 -1.16
CA GLN A 131 -2.18 1.89 -0.03
C GLN A 131 -2.37 0.47 -0.56
N LEU A 132 -1.72 -0.51 0.05
CA LEU A 132 -1.83 -1.92 -0.35
C LEU A 132 -2.20 -2.79 0.85
N ILE A 133 -3.01 -3.81 0.61
CA ILE A 133 -3.17 -4.97 1.48
C ILE A 133 -2.60 -6.16 0.73
N VAL A 134 -1.74 -6.93 1.39
CA VAL A 134 -1.18 -8.17 0.86
C VAL A 134 -1.53 -9.31 1.79
N CYS A 135 -2.07 -10.37 1.23
CA CYS A 135 -2.49 -11.56 1.94
C CYS A 135 -1.89 -12.82 1.33
N GLY A 136 -1.69 -13.82 2.18
CA GLY A 136 -1.31 -15.17 1.78
C GLY A 136 -0.89 -15.97 3.00
N TYR A 137 -0.17 -17.06 2.77
CA TYR A 137 0.21 -17.99 3.82
C TYR A 137 1.74 -18.05 3.98
N ASP A 138 2.17 -18.21 5.23
CA ASP A 138 3.56 -18.49 5.62
C ASP A 138 3.57 -19.89 6.25
N GLY A 139 3.80 -20.92 5.42
CA GLY A 139 3.42 -22.30 5.77
C GLY A 139 1.90 -22.43 5.82
N ASP A 140 1.36 -22.90 6.95
CA ASP A 140 -0.09 -23.00 7.19
C ASP A 140 -0.67 -21.76 7.88
N GLU A 141 0.16 -20.77 8.22
CA GLU A 141 -0.28 -19.60 8.97
C GLU A 141 -0.76 -18.47 8.03
N PRO A 142 -2.02 -18.02 8.15
CA PRO A 142 -2.52 -16.89 7.37
C PRO A 142 -1.83 -15.59 7.80
N ARG A 143 -1.40 -14.80 6.82
CA ARG A 143 -0.73 -13.51 7.02
C ARG A 143 -1.47 -12.41 6.26
N ILE A 144 -1.66 -11.28 6.95
CA ILE A 144 -2.15 -10.04 6.37
C ILE A 144 -1.13 -8.93 6.65
N PHE A 145 -0.70 -8.26 5.59
CA PHE A 145 0.19 -7.11 5.61
C PHE A 145 -0.53 -5.89 5.03
N GLN A 146 -0.23 -4.73 5.57
CA GLN A 146 -0.72 -3.45 5.06
C GLN A 146 0.47 -2.54 4.76
N ILE A 147 0.58 -2.05 3.53
CA ILE A 147 1.55 -1.02 3.12
C ILE A 147 0.85 0.34 3.14
N GLY A 148 1.39 1.25 3.94
CA GLY A 148 0.93 2.63 4.06
C GLY A 148 1.33 3.50 2.85
N GLN A 149 0.88 4.74 2.86
CA GLN A 149 1.21 5.70 1.79
C GLN A 149 2.70 6.11 1.76
N ASP A 150 3.41 5.84 2.85
CA ASP A 150 4.85 6.02 3.03
C ASP A 150 5.66 4.80 2.57
N GLY A 151 5.00 3.76 2.05
CA GLY A 151 5.66 2.53 1.62
C GLY A 151 6.07 1.60 2.76
N VAL A 152 5.86 1.98 4.02
CA VAL A 152 6.16 1.15 5.18
C VAL A 152 5.05 0.13 5.36
N TYR A 153 5.43 -1.13 5.61
CA TYR A 153 4.48 -2.21 5.85
C TYR A 153 4.35 -2.55 7.33
N ASN A 154 3.14 -2.92 7.73
CA ASN A 154 2.83 -3.45 9.05
C ASN A 154 2.15 -4.83 8.90
N THR A 155 2.31 -5.67 9.92
CA THR A 155 1.60 -6.96 9.96
C THR A 155 0.38 -6.82 10.87
N VAL A 156 -0.79 -7.25 10.39
CA VAL A 156 -2.08 -7.09 11.11
C VAL A 156 -2.79 -8.42 11.35
N HIS A 157 -2.06 -9.53 11.19
CA HIS A 157 -2.58 -10.90 11.41
C HIS A 157 -3.21 -11.12 12.80
N SER A 158 -2.67 -10.50 13.86
CA SER A 158 -3.22 -10.62 15.23
C SER A 158 -4.59 -9.97 15.40
N VAL A 159 -4.92 -9.00 14.55
CA VAL A 159 -6.23 -8.33 14.51
C VAL A 159 -7.24 -9.16 13.70
N GLY A 160 -6.76 -10.02 12.81
CA GLY A 160 -7.59 -10.89 11.97
C GLY A 160 -8.24 -10.20 10.77
N TYR A 161 -8.04 -8.89 10.60
CA TYR A 161 -8.51 -8.14 9.44
C TYR A 161 -7.62 -6.93 9.12
N ALA A 162 -7.77 -6.42 7.90
CA ALA A 162 -7.20 -5.16 7.45
C ALA A 162 -8.18 -4.43 6.54
N ALA A 163 -8.13 -3.10 6.52
CA ALA A 163 -8.86 -2.29 5.56
C ALA A 163 -8.01 -1.10 5.11
N ILE A 164 -8.15 -0.72 3.85
CA ILE A 164 -7.50 0.45 3.24
C ILE A 164 -8.51 1.25 2.41
N GLY A 165 -8.12 2.48 2.06
CA GLY A 165 -8.97 3.43 1.37
C GLY A 165 -9.86 4.22 2.33
N ILE A 166 -10.58 5.20 1.79
CA ILE A 166 -11.36 6.15 2.60
C ILE A 166 -12.52 5.47 3.36
N GLY A 167 -12.98 4.31 2.89
CA GLY A 167 -14.03 3.53 3.56
C GLY A 167 -13.54 2.69 4.75
N GLN A 168 -12.24 2.63 5.02
CA GLN A 168 -11.65 1.77 6.07
C GLN A 168 -12.23 2.03 7.47
N VAL A 169 -12.63 3.28 7.77
CA VAL A 169 -13.23 3.65 9.06
C VAL A 169 -14.56 2.93 9.30
N HIS A 170 -15.33 2.71 8.25
CA HIS A 170 -16.61 2.00 8.36
C HIS A 170 -16.39 0.50 8.60
N VAL A 171 -15.35 -0.07 8.00
CA VAL A 171 -14.95 -1.47 8.25
C VAL A 171 -14.46 -1.63 9.69
N ALA A 172 -13.60 -0.74 10.16
CA ALA A 172 -13.11 -0.79 11.54
C ALA A 172 -14.28 -0.73 12.54
N ASN A 173 -15.24 0.17 12.34
CA ASN A 173 -16.41 0.26 13.21
C ASN A 173 -17.25 -1.02 13.19
N PHE A 174 -17.43 -1.64 12.01
CA PHE A 174 -18.15 -2.90 11.89
C PHE A 174 -17.48 -4.01 12.71
N TYR A 175 -16.16 -4.21 12.57
CA TYR A 175 -15.42 -5.24 13.29
C TYR A 175 -15.23 -4.96 14.80
N ILE A 176 -15.27 -3.69 15.21
CA ILE A 176 -15.20 -3.30 16.63
C ILE A 176 -16.54 -3.51 17.34
N ILE A 177 -17.65 -3.18 16.65
CA ILE A 177 -19.01 -3.24 17.23
C ILE A 177 -19.57 -4.67 17.15
N GLU A 178 -19.34 -5.36 16.04
CA GLU A 178 -19.67 -6.77 15.86
C GLU A 178 -18.37 -7.57 15.93
N PRO A 179 -18.02 -8.16 17.09
CA PRO A 179 -16.87 -9.04 17.17
C PRO A 179 -17.15 -10.25 16.28
N VAL A 180 -16.62 -10.21 15.05
CA VAL A 180 -16.49 -11.39 14.20
C VAL A 180 -15.73 -12.40 15.03
N ALA A 181 -16.37 -13.52 15.34
CA ALA A 181 -15.92 -14.49 16.34
C ALA A 181 -14.40 -14.68 16.28
N GLN A 182 -13.70 -14.15 17.29
CA GLN A 182 -12.26 -14.27 17.37
C GLN A 182 -11.94 -15.76 17.39
N THR A 183 -11.24 -16.22 16.37
CA THR A 183 -10.85 -17.62 16.30
C THR A 183 -9.88 -17.89 17.45
N PRO A 184 -10.11 -18.91 18.29
CA PRO A 184 -9.14 -19.28 19.31
C PRO A 184 -7.81 -19.66 18.63
N SER A 185 -6.71 -19.11 19.12
CA SER A 185 -5.37 -19.49 18.68
C SER A 185 -5.20 -21.00 18.88
N ARG A 186 -4.84 -21.74 17.83
CA ARG A 186 -4.43 -23.15 17.98
C ARG A 186 -3.16 -23.16 18.84
N SER A 187 -3.31 -23.65 20.07
CA SER A 187 -2.23 -23.92 21.04
C SER A 187 -1.48 -25.21 20.71
#